data_AF-A0CBP0-F1
#
_entry.id   AF-A0CBP0-F1
#
_cell.length_a   1.000
_cell.length_b   1.000
_cell.length_c   1.000
_cell.angle_alpha   90.00
_cell.angle_beta   90.00
_cell.angle_gamma   90.00
#
_symmetry.space_group_name_H-M   'P 1'
#
loop_
_entity.id
_entity.type
_entity.pdbx_description
1 polymer ?
#
loop_
_entity_poly.entity_id
_entity_poly.type
_entity_poly.pdbx_seq_one_letter_code
_entity_poly.pdbx_strand_id
1 'polypeptide(L)'
;MQEILQIVFDLGEKKQETLKVYRDSDPAQLAYDFVQQHNLKNEAIPMIEETIWHHLKQMTINKPQSQDNIFDRLHKEAQIKQQRKQIQFANQQLSQRGNIPSPVLNYNPGDVLYQKGIQHKEQMERLQDQKKLEQSQVEYPFKPFISERSQLIAKRPHKQSMPDYLMQMGKDMSKHKDQMRTSRYQIETQECSFRPNINQISQKILMEKSRNSQSNIYDRLYNEGMQSKVKRLSNMDNTESQSQSQLFNQQSSRKHSKTEIPFLERMQISVFEQRKKKEALQPQQEFDQSTGQKLYHPQICRPPLSRNADHLPIGEYLYQMRTVKEDKFHFLVEQDRQEQQNQRARSLDKSNQIYEMKKRKFLYEIFNLLDSDGDGVISAQRIEISAINAEILQILTPLLCEMEQINAQLNQHQFYEAASRLIQTLPIVDRDKLMKGLSNKKKTNQEEYSFQPQLNQNSMRIVSTRQNHSASNHKHQVQQKDEMAECTFKPKLYTPLKIYEFMLNQ
;
A
#
# COMPACT_ATOMS: atom_id res chain seq x y z
N MET A 1 18.30 -60.92 25.04
CA MET A 1 17.23 -60.03 25.54
C MET A 1 17.31 -58.73 24.75
N GLN A 2 16.23 -58.27 24.14
CA GLN A 2 16.22 -57.03 23.36
C GLN A 2 15.95 -55.85 24.31
N GLU A 3 16.88 -54.91 24.37
CA GLU A 3 16.73 -53.65 25.13
C GLU A 3 15.67 -52.79 24.43
N ILE A 4 14.67 -52.34 25.18
CA ILE A 4 13.53 -51.56 24.63
C ILE A 4 13.54 -50.11 25.11
N LEU A 5 14.10 -49.84 26.29
CA LEU A 5 14.04 -48.52 26.93
C LEU A 5 15.22 -48.33 27.87
N GLN A 6 15.80 -47.13 27.84
CA GLN A 6 16.90 -46.70 28.70
C GLN A 6 16.45 -45.44 29.44
N ILE A 7 16.38 -45.51 30.78
CA ILE A 7 15.96 -44.39 31.64
C ILE A 7 17.15 -43.95 32.49
N VAL A 8 17.45 -42.65 32.51
CA VAL A 8 18.51 -42.07 33.34
C VAL A 8 17.86 -41.43 34.57
N PHE A 9 18.23 -41.90 35.76
CA PHE A 9 17.81 -41.35 37.05
C PHE A 9 18.95 -40.51 37.66
N ASP A 10 18.62 -39.31 38.13
CA ASP A 10 19.53 -38.47 38.91
C ASP A 10 19.34 -38.81 40.40
N LEU A 11 20.36 -39.39 41.03
CA LEU A 11 20.32 -39.82 42.41
C LEU A 11 20.82 -38.73 43.38
N GLY A 12 21.15 -37.54 42.88
CA GLY A 12 21.77 -36.46 43.65
C GLY A 12 23.31 -36.53 43.65
N GLU A 13 23.96 -35.51 44.21
CA GLU A 13 25.44 -35.39 44.26
C GLU A 13 26.14 -35.51 42.88
N LYS A 14 25.43 -35.20 41.78
CA LYS A 14 25.89 -35.40 40.40
C LYS A 14 26.09 -36.87 40.00
N LYS A 15 25.49 -37.82 40.71
CA LYS A 15 25.46 -39.23 40.33
C LYS A 15 24.22 -39.50 39.47
N GLN A 16 24.45 -39.91 38.23
CA GLN A 16 23.40 -40.32 37.30
C GLN A 16 23.57 -41.81 37.03
N GLU A 17 22.48 -42.56 37.10
CA GLU A 17 22.46 -44.00 36.86
C GLU A 17 21.44 -44.37 35.80
N THR A 18 21.77 -45.38 35.01
CA THR A 18 20.96 -45.76 33.86
C THR A 18 20.30 -47.12 34.07
N LEU A 19 18.97 -47.13 34.13
CA LEU A 19 18.16 -48.34 34.15
C LEU A 19 17.86 -48.80 32.72
N LYS A 20 18.26 -50.03 32.40
CA LYS A 20 17.96 -50.69 31.12
C LYS A 20 16.76 -51.62 31.28
N VAL A 21 15.73 -51.40 30.47
CA VAL A 21 14.50 -52.20 30.47
C VAL A 21 14.49 -53.09 29.24
N TYR A 22 14.25 -54.39 29.44
CA TYR A 22 14.13 -55.38 28.37
C TYR A 22 12.67 -55.78 28.15
N ARG A 23 12.40 -56.33 26.96
CA ARG A 23 11.04 -56.65 26.49
C ARG A 23 10.19 -57.51 27.44
N ASP A 24 10.83 -58.46 28.13
CA ASP A 24 10.16 -59.47 28.95
C ASP A 24 10.44 -59.26 30.45
N SER A 25 11.01 -58.11 30.82
CA SER A 25 11.31 -57.79 32.22
C SER A 25 10.08 -57.27 32.95
N ASP A 26 9.86 -57.74 34.18
CA ASP A 26 8.84 -57.21 35.08
C ASP A 26 9.28 -55.83 35.63
N PRO A 27 8.51 -54.74 35.39
CA PRO A 27 8.83 -53.41 35.91
C PRO A 27 8.97 -53.37 37.43
N ALA A 28 8.17 -54.15 38.16
CA ALA A 28 8.22 -54.19 39.63
C ALA A 28 9.56 -54.77 40.13
N GLN A 29 10.01 -55.86 39.49
CA GLN A 29 11.29 -56.47 39.81
C GLN A 29 12.47 -55.56 39.44
N LEU A 30 12.43 -54.90 38.26
CA LEU A 30 13.47 -53.95 37.86
C LEU A 30 13.57 -52.75 38.81
N ALA A 31 12.44 -52.22 39.27
CA ALA A 31 12.42 -51.13 40.24
C ALA A 31 12.99 -51.58 41.59
N TYR A 32 12.65 -52.78 42.04
CA TYR A 32 13.20 -53.37 43.27
C TYR A 32 14.72 -53.57 43.18
N ASP A 33 15.20 -54.19 42.11
CA ASP A 33 16.62 -54.47 41.89
C ASP A 33 17.43 -53.16 41.83
N PHE A 34 16.89 -52.12 41.18
CA PHE A 34 17.51 -50.80 41.11
C PHE A 34 17.60 -50.11 42.48
N VAL A 35 16.53 -50.19 43.28
CA VAL A 35 16.50 -49.64 44.64
C VAL A 35 17.52 -50.35 45.55
N GLN A 36 17.62 -51.67 45.46
CA GLN A 36 18.61 -52.47 46.20
C GLN A 36 20.04 -52.16 45.77
N GLN A 37 20.30 -52.08 44.46
CA GLN A 37 21.63 -51.80 43.92
C GLN A 37 22.19 -50.43 44.36
N HIS A 38 21.32 -49.43 44.50
CA HIS A 38 21.70 -48.06 44.85
C HIS A 38 21.43 -47.68 46.31
N ASN A 39 21.06 -48.64 47.18
CA ASN A 39 20.72 -48.41 48.59
C ASN A 39 19.68 -47.28 48.79
N LEU A 40 18.66 -47.23 47.92
CA LEU A 40 17.57 -46.26 48.03
C LEU A 40 16.52 -46.74 49.06
N LYS A 41 15.69 -45.83 49.56
CA LYS A 41 14.57 -46.18 50.44
C LYS A 41 13.52 -46.99 49.66
N ASN A 42 12.90 -47.97 50.31
CA ASN A 42 11.83 -48.79 49.71
C ASN A 42 10.61 -47.98 49.23
N GLU A 43 10.42 -46.76 49.75
CA GLU A 43 9.39 -45.81 49.30
C GLU A 43 9.58 -45.38 47.84
N ALA A 44 10.79 -45.50 47.28
CA ALA A 44 11.09 -45.14 45.89
C ALA A 44 10.65 -46.18 44.86
N ILE A 45 10.38 -47.43 45.28
CA ILE A 45 9.97 -48.53 44.40
C ILE A 45 8.73 -48.17 43.56
N PRO A 46 7.58 -47.76 44.15
CA PRO A 46 6.39 -47.43 43.36
C PRO A 46 6.62 -46.25 42.41
N MET A 47 7.45 -45.28 42.80
CA MET A 47 7.77 -44.12 41.95
C MET A 47 8.58 -44.52 40.71
N ILE A 48 9.58 -45.39 40.88
CA ILE A 48 10.40 -45.89 39.77
C ILE A 48 9.57 -46.80 38.87
N GLU A 49 8.76 -47.69 39.45
CA GLU A 49 7.83 -48.56 38.71
C GLU A 49 6.85 -47.75 37.86
N GLU A 50 6.21 -46.73 38.44
CA GLU A 50 5.29 -45.83 37.72
C GLU A 50 6.01 -45.09 36.59
N THR A 51 7.26 -44.68 36.82
CA THR A 51 8.09 -44.02 35.79
C THR A 51 8.38 -44.96 34.62
N ILE A 52 8.68 -46.24 34.88
CA ILE A 52 8.90 -47.26 33.84
C ILE A 52 7.60 -47.46 33.05
N TRP A 53 6.47 -47.66 33.73
CA TRP A 53 5.16 -47.82 33.09
C TRP A 53 4.78 -46.65 32.20
N HIS A 54 5.01 -45.43 32.68
CA HIS A 54 4.71 -44.22 31.92
C HIS A 54 5.52 -44.15 30.62
N HIS A 55 6.81 -44.47 30.64
CA HIS A 55 7.64 -44.49 29.43
C HIS A 55 7.27 -45.64 28.48
N LEU A 56 6.97 -46.83 29.00
CA LEU A 56 6.47 -47.94 28.19
C LEU A 56 5.14 -47.60 27.49
N LYS A 57 4.26 -46.86 28.18
CA LYS A 57 3.01 -46.34 27.61
C LYS A 57 3.27 -45.30 26.51
N GLN A 58 4.23 -44.39 26.69
CA GLN A 58 4.61 -43.43 25.65
C GLN A 58 5.20 -44.12 24.41
N MET A 59 5.99 -45.17 24.58
CA MET A 59 6.54 -45.94 23.47
C MET A 59 5.48 -46.75 22.71
N THR A 60 4.44 -47.24 23.38
CA THR A 60 3.33 -47.93 22.72
C THR A 60 2.44 -46.96 21.94
N ILE A 61 2.26 -45.72 22.42
CA ILE A 61 1.52 -44.66 21.71
C ILE A 61 2.28 -44.17 20.46
N ASN A 62 3.61 -44.17 20.49
CA ASN A 62 4.44 -43.67 19.39
C ASN A 62 4.81 -44.74 18.35
N LYS A 63 4.39 -46.00 18.50
CA LYS A 63 4.45 -46.93 17.37
C LYS A 63 3.44 -46.49 16.33
N PRO A 64 3.83 -46.12 15.10
CA PRO A 64 2.88 -45.83 14.04
C PRO A 64 2.07 -47.10 13.81
N GLN A 65 0.84 -47.13 14.32
CA GLN A 65 -0.13 -48.13 13.92
C GLN A 65 -0.39 -47.87 12.43
N SER A 66 0.19 -48.70 11.59
CA SER A 66 0.12 -48.62 10.13
C SER A 66 -1.30 -48.79 9.56
N GLN A 67 -2.34 -48.88 10.40
CA GLN A 67 -3.72 -49.08 10.01
C GLN A 67 -4.70 -47.97 10.44
N ASP A 68 -4.26 -46.95 11.19
CA ASP A 68 -5.13 -45.80 11.43
C ASP A 68 -5.22 -44.97 10.14
N ASN A 69 -6.43 -44.63 9.69
CA ASN A 69 -6.66 -43.70 8.58
C ASN A 69 -5.92 -42.38 8.83
N ILE A 70 -5.36 -41.76 7.79
CA ILE A 70 -4.64 -40.49 7.88
C ILE A 70 -5.51 -39.44 8.57
N PHE A 71 -6.81 -39.43 8.28
CA PHE A 71 -7.75 -38.54 8.93
C PHE A 71 -7.70 -38.63 10.47
N ASP A 72 -7.71 -39.85 11.01
CA ASP A 72 -7.67 -40.08 12.46
C ASP A 72 -6.32 -39.71 13.06
N ARG A 73 -5.21 -40.00 12.35
CA ARG A 73 -3.87 -39.56 12.75
C ARG A 73 -3.78 -38.04 12.79
N LEU A 74 -4.30 -37.36 11.76
CA LEU A 74 -4.35 -35.91 11.68
C LEU A 74 -5.13 -35.31 12.85
N HIS A 75 -6.28 -35.89 13.15
CA HIS A 75 -7.18 -35.38 14.18
C HIS A 75 -6.59 -35.57 15.59
N LYS A 76 -6.00 -36.75 15.86
CA LYS A 76 -5.25 -37.02 17.11
C LYS A 76 -4.08 -36.05 17.26
N GLU A 77 -3.31 -35.83 16.20
CA GLU A 77 -2.14 -34.96 16.27
C GLU A 77 -2.50 -33.47 16.42
N ALA A 78 -3.56 -33.01 15.76
CA ALA A 78 -4.11 -31.67 15.93
C ALA A 78 -4.57 -31.43 17.39
N GLN A 79 -5.23 -32.41 18.01
CA GLN A 79 -5.63 -32.35 19.42
C GLN A 79 -4.42 -32.30 20.36
N ILE A 80 -3.39 -33.12 20.13
CA ILE A 80 -2.16 -33.09 20.93
C ILE A 80 -1.47 -31.73 20.82
N LYS A 81 -1.39 -31.15 19.61
CA LYS A 81 -0.80 -29.82 19.39
C LYS A 81 -1.62 -28.71 20.07
N GLN A 82 -2.95 -28.82 20.11
CA GLN A 82 -3.79 -27.89 20.89
C GLN A 82 -3.58 -28.02 22.40
N GLN A 83 -3.56 -29.24 22.94
CA GLN A 83 -3.32 -29.46 24.37
C GLN A 83 -1.93 -28.93 24.79
N ARG A 84 -0.89 -29.15 23.97
CA ARG A 84 0.44 -28.58 24.23
C ARG A 84 0.44 -27.06 24.27
N LYS A 85 -0.29 -26.38 23.38
CA LYS A 85 -0.45 -24.92 23.42
C LYS A 85 -1.15 -24.45 24.70
N GLN A 86 -2.19 -25.16 25.14
CA GLN A 86 -2.89 -24.84 26.39
C GLN A 86 -1.99 -25.02 27.63
N ILE A 87 -1.20 -26.10 27.69
CA ILE A 87 -0.24 -26.34 28.78
C ILE A 87 0.86 -25.27 28.80
N GLN A 88 1.40 -24.89 27.63
CA GLN A 88 2.38 -23.81 27.53
C GLN A 88 1.81 -22.47 28.00
N PHE A 89 0.56 -22.16 27.63
CA PHE A 89 -0.11 -20.94 28.07
C PHE A 89 -0.39 -20.94 29.57
N ALA A 90 -0.85 -22.07 30.14
CA ALA A 90 -1.06 -22.23 31.57
C ALA A 90 0.24 -22.04 32.38
N ASN A 91 1.35 -22.63 31.92
CA ASN A 91 2.66 -22.48 32.56
C ASN A 91 3.22 -21.05 32.46
N GLN A 92 2.90 -20.31 31.39
CA GLN A 92 3.26 -18.89 31.26
C GLN A 92 2.43 -17.96 32.17
N GLN A 93 1.20 -18.33 32.50
CA GLN A 93 0.37 -17.56 33.43
C GLN A 93 0.71 -17.85 34.90
N LEU A 94 1.15 -19.07 35.22
CA LEU A 94 1.56 -19.45 36.58
C LEU A 94 2.86 -18.74 37.03
N SER A 95 3.76 -18.40 36.10
CA SER A 95 4.96 -17.60 36.41
C SER A 95 4.69 -16.10 36.60
N GLN A 96 3.47 -15.61 36.35
CA GLN A 96 3.07 -14.22 36.59
C GLN A 96 2.10 -14.04 37.78
N ARG A 97 1.67 -15.12 38.44
CA ARG A 97 0.77 -15.07 39.60
C ARG A 97 1.51 -15.20 40.92
N GLY A 98 2.39 -14.24 41.18
CA GLY A 98 2.76 -13.85 42.53
C GLY A 98 2.06 -12.53 42.88
N ASN A 99 0.72 -12.51 42.98
CA ASN A 99 0.00 -11.47 43.70
C ASN A 99 -1.45 -11.91 43.98
N ILE A 100 -1.78 -11.88 45.27
CA ILE A 100 -3.04 -12.27 45.89
C ILE A 100 -4.13 -11.25 45.50
N PRO A 101 -5.38 -11.67 45.23
CA PRO A 101 -6.45 -10.75 44.85
C PRO A 101 -7.04 -10.08 46.10
N SER A 102 -6.85 -8.77 46.23
CA SER A 102 -7.68 -7.93 47.11
C SER A 102 -8.75 -7.18 46.31
N PRO A 103 -9.90 -6.87 46.93
CA PRO A 103 -11.12 -6.52 46.22
C PRO A 103 -11.13 -5.07 45.75
N VAL A 104 -11.58 -4.90 44.50
CA VAL A 104 -12.29 -3.74 43.93
C VAL A 104 -11.89 -2.37 44.49
N LEU A 105 -10.72 -1.87 44.08
CA LEU A 105 -10.44 -0.44 44.14
C LEU A 105 -10.18 0.11 42.74
N ASN A 106 -11.05 1.04 42.38
CA ASN A 106 -10.90 2.15 41.44
C ASN A 106 -9.64 2.10 40.56
N TYR A 107 -9.76 1.46 39.41
CA TYR A 107 -8.68 1.31 38.44
C TYR A 107 -8.47 2.64 37.70
N ASN A 108 -7.50 3.44 38.14
CA ASN A 108 -7.08 4.63 37.43
C ASN A 108 -6.02 4.24 36.37
N PRO A 109 -6.34 4.28 35.07
CA PRO A 109 -5.40 3.91 34.00
C PRO A 109 -4.14 4.78 33.98
N GLY A 110 -4.18 5.99 34.57
CA GLY A 110 -3.02 6.86 34.71
C GLY A 110 -1.93 6.26 35.60
N ASP A 111 -2.29 5.60 36.70
CA ASP A 111 -1.33 5.03 37.65
C ASP A 111 -0.61 3.82 37.06
N VAL A 112 -1.32 3.03 36.24
CA VAL A 112 -0.74 1.89 35.50
C VAL A 112 0.25 2.38 34.43
N LEU A 113 -0.09 3.46 33.73
CA LEU A 113 0.82 4.10 32.76
C LEU A 113 2.04 4.69 33.43
N TYR A 114 1.87 5.32 34.59
CA TYR A 114 2.96 5.89 35.38
C TYR A 114 3.91 4.80 35.90
N GLN A 115 3.37 3.72 36.48
CA GLN A 115 4.17 2.57 36.92
C GLN A 115 4.93 1.93 35.76
N LYS A 116 4.30 1.78 34.60
CA LYS A 116 4.97 1.28 33.39
C LYS A 116 6.07 2.22 32.92
N GLY A 117 5.88 3.53 33.04
CA GLY A 117 6.89 4.54 32.76
C GLY A 117 8.09 4.47 33.70
N ILE A 118 7.86 4.26 35.00
CA ILE A 118 8.92 4.06 35.99
C ILE A 118 9.73 2.79 35.68
N GLN A 119 9.06 1.66 35.43
CA GLN A 119 9.74 0.39 35.11
C GLN A 119 10.60 0.52 33.85
N HIS A 120 10.08 1.19 32.82
CA HIS A 120 10.84 1.44 31.60
C HIS A 120 12.05 2.36 31.85
N LYS A 121 11.90 3.40 32.68
CA LYS A 121 13.00 4.29 33.06
C LYS A 121 14.09 3.54 33.84
N GLU A 122 13.70 2.72 34.81
CA GLU A 122 14.63 1.95 35.64
C GLU A 122 15.39 0.90 34.81
N GLN A 123 14.71 0.27 33.84
CA GLN A 123 15.36 -0.66 32.90
C GLN A 123 16.39 0.05 32.02
N MET A 124 16.09 1.26 31.56
CA MET A 124 17.02 2.07 30.77
C MET A 124 18.26 2.48 31.58
N GLU A 125 18.09 2.81 32.86
CA GLU A 125 19.19 3.19 33.76
C GLU A 125 20.13 2.00 34.03
N ARG A 126 19.59 0.81 34.28
CA ARG A 126 20.39 -0.42 34.45
C ARG A 126 21.23 -0.77 33.21
N LEU A 127 20.67 -0.60 32.01
CA LEU A 127 21.40 -0.81 30.76
C LEU A 127 22.52 0.22 30.57
N GLN A 128 22.30 1.46 31.01
CA GLN A 128 23.31 2.51 30.95
C GLN A 128 24.48 2.22 31.91
N ASP A 129 24.18 1.72 33.10
CA ASP A 129 25.21 1.35 34.08
C ASP A 129 25.99 0.10 33.66
N GLN A 130 25.34 -0.90 33.04
CA GLN A 130 26.05 -2.03 32.40
C GLN A 130 27.02 -1.56 31.30
N LYS A 131 26.58 -0.66 30.41
CA LYS A 131 27.46 -0.10 29.37
C LYS A 131 28.66 0.66 29.94
N LYS A 132 28.47 1.39 31.04
CA LYS A 132 29.58 2.09 31.72
C LYS A 132 30.57 1.09 32.34
N LEU A 133 30.09 0.00 32.93
CA LEU A 133 30.95 -1.06 33.44
C LEU A 133 31.75 -1.73 32.31
N GLU A 134 31.10 -2.08 31.19
CA GLU A 134 31.75 -2.72 30.04
C GLU A 134 32.81 -1.80 29.37
N GLN A 135 32.53 -0.50 29.28
CA GLN A 135 33.49 0.47 28.74
C GLN A 135 34.72 0.69 29.64
N SER A 136 34.61 0.44 30.95
CA SER A 136 35.71 0.60 31.89
C SER A 136 36.70 -0.58 31.93
N GLN A 137 36.39 -1.70 31.26
CA GLN A 137 37.22 -2.92 31.30
C GLN A 137 37.96 -3.27 30.00
N VAL A 138 37.94 -2.42 28.96
CA VAL A 138 38.66 -2.75 27.71
C VAL A 138 39.61 -1.63 27.26
N GLU A 139 40.90 -1.81 27.56
CA GLU A 139 41.99 -1.12 26.87
C GLU A 139 42.04 -1.59 25.41
N TYR A 140 41.46 -0.81 24.49
CA TYR A 140 41.55 -1.09 23.05
C TYR A 140 42.71 -0.30 22.40
N PRO A 141 43.69 -0.97 21.75
CA PRO A 141 44.58 -0.30 20.81
C PRO A 141 43.79 0.06 19.54
N PHE A 142 43.61 1.37 19.34
CA PHE A 142 42.76 1.97 18.32
C PHE A 142 43.18 1.60 16.87
N LYS A 143 42.45 0.68 16.23
CA LYS A 143 42.43 0.51 14.77
C LYS A 143 40.99 0.41 14.30
N PRO A 144 40.43 1.43 13.61
CA PRO A 144 39.04 1.37 13.14
C PRO A 144 38.88 0.28 12.10
N PHE A 145 37.92 -0.62 12.32
CA PHE A 145 37.55 -1.66 11.37
C PHE A 145 36.76 -1.05 10.20
N ILE A 146 37.40 -0.90 9.05
CA ILE A 146 36.75 -0.40 7.83
C ILE A 146 36.03 -1.57 7.14
N SER A 147 34.71 -1.50 7.06
CA SER A 147 33.87 -2.52 6.42
C SER A 147 34.31 -2.80 4.97
N GLU A 148 34.15 -4.04 4.51
CA GLU A 148 34.48 -4.47 3.14
C GLU A 148 33.76 -3.63 2.08
N ARG A 149 32.52 -3.21 2.37
CA ARG A 149 31.74 -2.30 1.52
C ARG A 149 32.37 -0.92 1.40
N SER A 150 32.92 -0.39 2.49
CA SER A 150 33.66 0.88 2.50
C SER A 150 34.96 0.77 1.69
N GLN A 151 35.64 -0.38 1.76
CA GLN A 151 36.84 -0.64 0.94
C GLN A 151 36.50 -0.72 -0.56
N LEU A 152 35.38 -1.32 -0.92
CA LEU A 152 34.90 -1.38 -2.31
C LEU A 152 34.52 0.01 -2.87
N ILE A 153 33.97 0.89 -2.03
CA ILE A 153 33.66 2.28 -2.42
C ILE A 153 34.96 3.08 -2.60
N ALA A 154 35.93 2.91 -1.70
CA ALA A 154 37.23 3.58 -1.77
C ALA A 154 38.08 3.13 -2.97
N LYS A 155 37.95 1.88 -3.42
CA LYS A 155 38.67 1.33 -4.57
C LYS A 155 38.08 1.71 -5.93
N ARG A 156 36.99 2.49 -6.00
CA ARG A 156 36.45 2.94 -7.29
C ARG A 156 37.46 3.88 -7.97
N PRO A 157 37.98 3.55 -9.16
CA PRO A 157 38.96 4.37 -9.83
C PRO A 157 38.33 5.73 -10.16
N HIS A 158 38.88 6.79 -9.56
CA HIS A 158 38.48 8.18 -9.80
C HIS A 158 38.99 8.64 -11.18
N LYS A 159 38.47 8.04 -12.25
CA LYS A 159 38.96 8.23 -13.62
C LYS A 159 38.14 9.22 -14.45
N GLN A 160 37.07 9.80 -13.89
CA GLN A 160 36.30 10.84 -14.56
C GLN A 160 36.06 11.99 -13.58
N SER A 161 36.28 13.21 -14.10
CA SER A 161 35.79 14.44 -13.51
C SER A 161 34.32 14.24 -13.11
N MET A 162 33.98 14.48 -11.85
CA MET A 162 32.62 14.31 -11.31
C MET A 162 31.53 14.94 -12.20
N PRO A 163 31.73 16.15 -12.77
CA PRO A 163 30.83 16.72 -13.77
C PRO A 163 30.56 15.81 -14.99
N ASP A 164 31.61 15.21 -15.55
CA ASP A 164 31.49 14.38 -16.76
C ASP A 164 30.79 13.05 -16.48
N TYR A 165 31.07 12.45 -15.31
CA TYR A 165 30.37 11.26 -14.87
C TYR A 165 28.87 11.51 -14.67
N LEU A 166 28.51 12.63 -14.04
CA LEU A 166 27.10 13.01 -13.84
C LEU A 166 26.41 13.32 -15.18
N MET A 167 27.12 13.98 -16.11
CA MET A 167 26.60 14.25 -17.44
C MET A 167 26.40 12.96 -18.25
N GLN A 168 27.33 12.01 -18.15
CA GLN A 168 27.22 10.70 -18.79
C GLN A 168 26.07 9.88 -18.20
N MET A 169 25.94 9.85 -16.87
CA MET A 169 24.84 9.20 -16.17
C MET A 169 23.48 9.81 -16.53
N GLY A 170 23.43 11.13 -16.72
CA GLY A 170 22.24 11.83 -17.23
C GLY A 170 21.88 11.41 -18.67
N LYS A 171 22.87 11.31 -19.56
CA LYS A 171 22.68 10.83 -20.94
C LYS A 171 22.18 9.39 -20.97
N ASP A 172 22.77 8.51 -20.15
CA ASP A 172 22.39 7.10 -20.09
C ASP A 172 20.98 6.93 -19.52
N MET A 173 20.62 7.70 -18.49
CA MET A 173 19.26 7.72 -17.94
C MET A 173 18.23 8.23 -18.95
N SER A 174 18.58 9.26 -19.74
CA SER A 174 17.69 9.76 -20.81
C SER A 174 17.51 8.71 -21.91
N LYS A 175 18.59 8.09 -22.38
CA LYS A 175 18.54 7.00 -23.38
C LYS A 175 17.68 5.85 -22.90
N HIS A 176 17.85 5.44 -21.64
CA HIS A 176 17.05 4.36 -21.06
C HIS A 176 15.56 4.72 -20.98
N LYS A 177 15.23 5.97 -20.61
CA LYS A 177 13.86 6.47 -20.59
C LYS A 177 13.23 6.48 -21.97
N ASP A 178 13.98 6.87 -23.00
CA ASP A 178 13.50 6.88 -24.38
C ASP A 178 13.30 5.46 -24.93
N GLN A 179 14.21 4.53 -24.61
CA GLN A 179 14.04 3.10 -24.92
C GLN A 179 12.77 2.51 -24.30
N MET A 180 12.48 2.84 -23.02
CA MET A 180 11.26 2.36 -22.36
C MET A 180 10.01 2.95 -23.01
N ARG A 181 10.06 4.21 -23.47
CA ARG A 181 8.95 4.85 -24.21
C ARG A 181 8.73 4.19 -25.57
N THR A 182 9.78 3.93 -26.34
CA THR A 182 9.67 3.28 -27.65
C THR A 182 9.15 1.86 -27.52
N SER A 183 9.64 1.09 -26.55
CA SER A 183 9.12 -0.26 -26.28
C SER A 183 7.64 -0.25 -25.90
N ARG A 184 7.22 0.69 -25.05
CA ARG A 184 5.80 0.83 -24.68
C ARG A 184 4.92 1.16 -25.90
N TYR A 185 5.37 2.09 -26.74
CA TYR A 185 4.67 2.44 -27.98
C TYR A 185 4.60 1.26 -28.96
N GLN A 186 5.65 0.45 -29.06
CA GLN A 186 5.64 -0.77 -29.88
C GLN A 186 4.64 -1.81 -29.36
N ILE A 187 4.53 -1.99 -28.04
CA ILE A 187 3.54 -2.90 -27.45
C ILE A 187 2.12 -2.38 -27.73
N GLU A 188 1.86 -1.09 -27.45
CA GLU A 188 0.56 -0.46 -27.70
C GLU A 188 0.14 -0.54 -29.18
N THR A 189 1.09 -0.43 -30.12
CA THR A 189 0.81 -0.56 -31.56
C THR A 189 0.61 -2.02 -32.01
N GLN A 190 1.19 -3.00 -31.32
CA GLN A 190 0.96 -4.42 -31.61
C GLN A 190 -0.41 -4.90 -31.09
N GLU A 191 -0.86 -4.36 -29.96
CA GLU A 191 -2.16 -4.71 -29.35
C GLU A 191 -3.37 -4.04 -30.04
N CYS A 192 -3.15 -2.99 -30.84
CA CYS A 192 -4.23 -2.31 -31.55
C CYS A 192 -4.59 -3.04 -32.86
N SER A 193 -5.71 -3.77 -32.87
CA SER A 193 -6.26 -4.42 -34.07
C SER A 193 -6.89 -3.45 -35.07
N PHE A 194 -7.13 -2.19 -34.66
CA PHE A 194 -7.69 -1.16 -35.52
C PHE A 194 -6.61 -0.55 -36.41
N ARG A 195 -6.62 -0.94 -37.69
CA ARG A 195 -5.75 -0.38 -38.74
C ARG A 195 -6.59 0.56 -39.61
N PRO A 196 -6.77 1.84 -39.24
CA PRO A 196 -7.54 2.76 -40.05
C PRO A 196 -6.88 2.89 -41.41
N ASN A 197 -7.65 2.65 -42.47
CA ASN A 197 -7.17 2.82 -43.83
C ASN A 197 -7.09 4.31 -44.13
N ILE A 198 -5.92 4.91 -43.92
CA ILE A 198 -5.71 6.34 -44.11
C ILE A 198 -5.81 6.63 -45.60
N ASN A 199 -6.76 7.49 -45.98
CA ASN A 199 -6.97 7.91 -47.37
C ASN A 199 -5.68 8.51 -47.97
N GLN A 200 -5.44 8.32 -49.26
CA GLN A 200 -4.19 8.71 -49.95
C GLN A 200 -3.85 10.21 -49.78
N ILE A 201 -4.89 11.06 -49.70
CA ILE A 201 -4.73 12.51 -49.44
C ILE A 201 -4.11 12.75 -48.07
N SER A 202 -4.61 12.06 -47.04
CA SER A 202 -4.11 12.18 -45.67
C SER A 202 -2.69 11.63 -45.53
N GLN A 203 -2.32 10.60 -46.30
CA GLN A 203 -0.93 10.12 -46.39
C GLN A 203 0.00 11.16 -47.01
N LYS A 204 -0.44 11.85 -48.09
CA LYS A 204 0.32 12.95 -48.70
C LYS A 204 0.51 14.11 -47.71
N ILE A 205 -0.52 14.49 -46.95
CA ILE A 205 -0.42 15.54 -45.91
C ILE A 205 0.58 15.15 -44.81
N LEU A 206 0.61 13.87 -44.39
CA LEU A 206 1.57 13.37 -43.41
C LEU A 206 3.00 13.40 -43.94
N MET A 207 3.24 12.99 -45.19
CA MET A 207 4.55 13.07 -45.83
C MET A 207 5.02 14.52 -46.05
N GLU A 208 4.10 15.42 -46.38
CA GLU A 208 4.40 16.84 -46.55
C GLU A 208 4.68 17.53 -45.21
N LYS A 209 3.95 17.15 -44.14
CA LYS A 209 4.29 17.54 -42.77
C LYS A 209 5.64 17.00 -42.33
N SER A 210 5.98 15.74 -42.60
CA SER A 210 7.27 15.18 -42.16
C SER A 210 8.45 15.82 -42.89
N ARG A 211 8.30 16.20 -44.17
CA ARG A 211 9.30 16.98 -44.91
C ARG A 211 9.48 18.39 -44.31
N ASN A 212 8.40 18.99 -43.82
CA ASN A 212 8.44 20.28 -43.12
C ASN A 212 8.82 20.19 -41.62
N SER A 213 8.95 19.00 -41.05
CA SER A 213 9.28 18.76 -39.63
C SER A 213 10.75 18.40 -39.38
N GLN A 214 11.63 18.47 -40.39
CA GLN A 214 13.07 18.29 -40.14
C GLN A 214 13.72 19.46 -39.40
N SER A 215 13.06 20.62 -39.30
CA SER A 215 13.45 21.66 -38.34
C SER A 215 12.61 21.55 -37.08
N ASN A 216 13.28 21.56 -35.93
CA ASN A 216 12.66 21.53 -34.62
C ASN A 216 11.64 22.67 -34.55
N ILE A 217 10.39 22.39 -34.15
CA ILE A 217 9.30 23.39 -34.12
C ILE A 217 9.71 24.64 -33.32
N TYR A 218 10.52 24.45 -32.28
CA TYR A 218 11.10 25.51 -31.47
C TYR A 218 12.02 26.43 -32.26
N ASP A 219 12.86 25.89 -33.14
CA ASP A 219 13.77 26.68 -33.99
C ASP A 219 13.00 27.48 -35.03
N ARG A 220 11.92 26.91 -35.58
CA ARG A 220 11.06 27.62 -36.54
C ARG A 220 10.33 28.80 -35.89
N LEU A 221 9.73 28.60 -34.72
CA LEU A 221 9.04 29.65 -33.97
C LEU A 221 10.03 30.72 -33.46
N TYR A 222 11.24 30.31 -33.06
CA TYR A 222 12.30 31.23 -32.68
C TYR A 222 12.72 32.12 -33.85
N ASN A 223 12.96 31.52 -35.03
CA ASN A 223 13.31 32.25 -36.24
C ASN A 223 12.16 33.16 -36.72
N GLU A 224 10.91 32.71 -36.63
CA GLU A 224 9.72 33.52 -36.95
C GLU A 224 9.55 34.71 -35.99
N GLY A 225 9.81 34.50 -34.69
CA GLY A 225 9.85 35.56 -33.69
C GLY A 225 10.95 36.59 -33.96
N MET A 226 12.15 36.12 -34.34
CA MET A 226 13.27 36.97 -34.73
C MET A 226 12.96 37.79 -35.99
N GLN A 227 12.40 37.17 -37.03
CA GLN A 227 11.98 37.87 -38.25
C GLN A 227 10.87 38.89 -37.98
N SER A 228 9.90 38.55 -37.11
CA SER A 228 8.84 39.47 -36.71
C SER A 228 9.39 40.67 -35.92
N LYS A 229 10.41 40.47 -35.10
CA LYS A 229 11.11 41.54 -34.38
C LYS A 229 11.87 42.45 -35.35
N VAL A 230 12.58 41.88 -36.32
CA VAL A 230 13.28 42.64 -37.39
C VAL A 230 12.29 43.47 -38.20
N LYS A 231 11.14 42.90 -38.61
CA LYS A 231 10.09 43.63 -39.34
C LYS A 231 9.45 44.76 -38.52
N ARG A 232 9.30 44.57 -37.20
CA ARG A 232 8.81 45.64 -36.31
C ARG A 232 9.81 46.78 -36.20
N LEU A 233 11.10 46.47 -36.08
CA LEU A 233 12.16 47.46 -36.03
C LEU A 233 12.26 48.24 -37.36
N SER A 234 12.26 47.54 -38.50
CA SER A 234 12.27 48.20 -39.81
C SER A 234 11.04 49.07 -40.10
N ASN A 235 9.88 48.71 -39.52
CA ASN A 235 8.67 49.53 -39.64
C ASN A 235 8.68 50.73 -38.69
N MET A 236 9.32 50.62 -37.52
CA MET A 236 9.47 51.75 -36.59
C MET A 236 10.35 52.85 -37.19
N ASP A 237 11.44 52.49 -37.86
CA ASP A 237 12.34 53.44 -38.53
C ASP A 237 11.67 54.19 -39.70
N ASN A 238 10.65 53.60 -40.34
CA ASN A 238 9.86 54.26 -41.38
C ASN A 238 8.78 55.21 -40.83
N THR A 239 8.31 55.03 -39.59
CA THR A 239 7.27 55.88 -38.97
C THR A 239 7.78 57.15 -38.29
N GLU A 240 9.07 57.23 -37.93
CA GLU A 240 9.64 58.46 -37.37
C GLU A 240 9.81 59.58 -38.41
N SER A 241 9.81 59.24 -39.71
CA SER A 241 9.92 60.25 -40.79
C SER A 241 8.60 60.94 -41.17
N GLN A 242 7.45 60.51 -40.63
CA GLN A 242 6.12 61.08 -40.96
C GLN A 242 5.37 61.72 -39.80
N SER A 243 5.90 61.68 -38.57
CA SER A 243 5.13 62.03 -37.36
C SER A 243 5.36 63.46 -36.82
N GLN A 244 6.07 64.35 -37.54
CA GLN A 244 6.32 65.72 -37.07
C GLN A 244 5.21 66.74 -37.42
N SER A 245 4.14 66.38 -38.14
CA SER A 245 3.20 67.39 -38.68
C SER A 245 1.77 67.38 -38.11
N GLN A 246 1.43 66.59 -37.09
CA GLN A 246 0.02 66.49 -36.61
C GLN A 246 -0.16 66.46 -35.08
N LEU A 247 0.47 67.37 -34.33
CA LEU A 247 0.21 67.58 -32.89
C LEU A 247 -0.41 68.95 -32.57
N PHE A 248 -1.21 69.52 -33.48
CA PHE A 248 -1.96 70.75 -33.24
C PHE A 248 -3.39 70.63 -33.76
N ASN A 249 -4.27 69.97 -32.99
CA ASN A 249 -5.71 70.29 -32.83
C ASN A 249 -6.47 69.10 -32.23
N GLN A 250 -6.53 69.05 -30.89
CA GLN A 250 -7.68 68.46 -30.21
C GLN A 250 -8.13 69.40 -29.10
N GLN A 251 -8.87 70.43 -29.51
CA GLN A 251 -9.68 71.23 -28.59
C GLN A 251 -10.92 70.43 -28.18
N SER A 252 -10.88 70.01 -26.93
CA SER A 252 -11.97 69.80 -25.98
C SER A 252 -13.38 70.24 -26.43
N SER A 253 -14.28 69.28 -26.63
CA SER A 253 -15.70 69.47 -26.31
C SER A 253 -16.02 68.66 -25.04
N ARG A 254 -16.10 69.38 -23.92
CA ARG A 254 -16.49 68.86 -22.61
C ARG A 254 -17.93 68.35 -22.68
N LYS A 255 -18.13 67.04 -22.73
CA LYS A 255 -19.43 66.45 -22.39
C LYS A 255 -19.48 66.29 -20.87
N HIS A 256 -20.44 66.98 -20.25
CA HIS A 256 -20.73 66.96 -18.82
C HIS A 256 -20.69 65.53 -18.26
N SER A 257 -20.02 65.39 -17.12
CA SER A 257 -19.86 64.15 -16.38
C SER A 257 -21.22 63.54 -16.04
N LYS A 258 -21.50 62.37 -16.61
CA LYS A 258 -22.62 61.50 -16.27
C LYS A 258 -22.46 60.93 -14.85
N THR A 259 -22.17 61.72 -13.83
CA THR A 259 -21.99 61.23 -12.45
C THR A 259 -23.12 61.62 -11.50
N GLU A 260 -23.95 62.62 -11.83
CA GLU A 260 -24.98 63.12 -10.89
C GLU A 260 -26.38 62.50 -11.05
N ILE A 261 -26.65 61.75 -12.12
CA ILE A 261 -27.97 61.12 -12.31
C ILE A 261 -28.07 59.85 -11.43
N PRO A 262 -29.05 59.72 -10.52
CA PRO A 262 -29.27 58.51 -9.73
C PRO A 262 -29.35 57.26 -10.61
N PHE A 263 -28.85 56.13 -10.12
CA PHE A 263 -28.71 54.90 -10.92
C PHE A 263 -30.00 54.48 -11.64
N LEU A 264 -31.15 54.59 -10.96
CA LEU A 264 -32.45 54.21 -11.51
C LEU A 264 -32.84 55.03 -12.74
N GLU A 265 -32.61 56.33 -12.69
CA GLU A 265 -32.90 57.26 -13.79
C GLU A 265 -31.92 57.07 -14.95
N ARG A 266 -30.65 56.77 -14.64
CA ARG A 266 -29.64 56.40 -15.62
C ARG A 266 -30.01 55.11 -16.38
N MET A 267 -30.59 54.15 -15.66
CA MET A 267 -31.08 52.89 -16.24
C MET A 267 -32.30 53.14 -17.15
N GLN A 268 -33.24 53.98 -16.74
CA GLN A 268 -34.40 54.34 -17.56
C GLN A 268 -33.99 55.08 -18.84
N ILE A 269 -33.05 56.04 -18.75
CA ILE A 269 -32.50 56.74 -19.91
C ILE A 269 -31.82 55.76 -20.87
N SER A 270 -31.03 54.80 -20.36
CA SER A 270 -30.36 53.78 -21.17
C SER A 270 -31.36 52.89 -21.93
N VAL A 271 -32.42 52.43 -21.25
CA VAL A 271 -33.48 51.62 -21.88
C VAL A 271 -34.23 52.44 -22.95
N PHE A 272 -34.50 53.71 -22.67
CA PHE A 272 -35.17 54.61 -23.62
C PHE A 272 -34.31 54.91 -24.84
N GLU A 273 -33.01 55.20 -24.66
CA GLU A 273 -32.06 55.40 -25.76
C GLU A 273 -31.91 54.12 -26.61
N GLN A 274 -31.90 52.95 -26.00
CA GLN A 274 -31.87 51.68 -26.73
C GLN A 274 -33.13 51.44 -27.55
N ARG A 275 -34.32 51.75 -26.98
CA ARG A 275 -35.58 51.68 -27.73
C ARG A 275 -35.59 52.66 -28.90
N LYS A 276 -35.23 53.93 -28.65
CA LYS A 276 -35.17 54.96 -29.69
C LYS A 276 -34.16 54.62 -30.79
N LYS A 277 -33.01 54.05 -30.43
CA LYS A 277 -32.05 53.53 -31.43
C LYS A 277 -32.60 52.36 -32.22
N LYS A 278 -33.29 51.40 -31.59
CA LYS A 278 -33.92 50.27 -32.29
C LYS A 278 -35.05 50.72 -33.21
N GLU A 279 -35.83 51.71 -32.81
CA GLU A 279 -36.88 52.33 -33.64
C GLU A 279 -36.27 53.12 -34.81
N ALA A 280 -35.19 53.88 -34.57
CA ALA A 280 -34.44 54.58 -35.62
C ALA A 280 -33.67 53.64 -36.56
N LEU A 281 -33.37 52.41 -36.11
CA LEU A 281 -32.76 51.33 -36.89
C LEU A 281 -33.81 50.42 -37.56
N GLN A 282 -35.11 50.75 -37.48
CA GLN A 282 -36.06 50.12 -38.40
C GLN A 282 -35.62 50.47 -39.83
N PRO A 283 -35.38 49.47 -40.69
CA PRO A 283 -34.91 49.71 -42.04
C PRO A 283 -36.07 50.29 -42.84
N GLN A 284 -36.23 51.62 -42.83
CA GLN A 284 -37.29 52.26 -43.60
C GLN A 284 -37.07 52.20 -45.11
N GLN A 285 -35.94 51.68 -45.60
CA GLN A 285 -35.69 51.56 -47.03
C GLN A 285 -34.96 50.25 -47.34
N GLU A 286 -35.72 49.23 -47.75
CA GLU A 286 -35.17 48.00 -48.35
C GLU A 286 -34.53 48.25 -49.72
N PHE A 287 -34.75 49.43 -50.30
CA PHE A 287 -34.31 49.82 -51.64
C PHE A 287 -33.39 51.03 -51.55
N ASP A 288 -32.29 50.99 -52.31
CA ASP A 288 -31.40 52.13 -52.50
C ASP A 288 -32.16 53.26 -53.21
N GLN A 289 -32.25 54.44 -52.58
CA GLN A 289 -33.01 55.58 -53.10
C GLN A 289 -32.52 56.06 -54.48
N SER A 290 -31.27 55.81 -54.82
CA SER A 290 -30.65 56.30 -56.07
C SER A 290 -30.84 55.35 -57.26
N THR A 291 -30.90 54.05 -57.00
CA THR A 291 -30.95 53.02 -58.05
C THR A 291 -32.25 52.22 -58.06
N GLY A 292 -33.07 52.33 -57.01
CA GLY A 292 -34.29 51.54 -56.81
C GLY A 292 -34.04 50.05 -56.59
N GLN A 293 -32.79 49.60 -56.50
CA GLN A 293 -32.45 48.21 -56.29
C GLN A 293 -32.52 47.83 -54.80
N LYS A 294 -32.97 46.60 -54.53
CA LYS A 294 -33.03 46.06 -53.18
C LYS A 294 -31.59 45.92 -52.64
N LEU A 295 -31.33 46.45 -51.44
CA LEU A 295 -30.00 46.41 -50.82
C LEU A 295 -29.49 44.97 -50.71
N TYR A 296 -28.23 44.74 -51.06
CA TYR A 296 -27.61 43.41 -51.04
C TYR A 296 -27.56 42.84 -49.61
N HIS A 297 -28.20 41.68 -49.40
CA HIS A 297 -28.14 40.93 -48.16
C HIS A 297 -27.21 39.73 -48.37
N PRO A 298 -25.97 39.76 -47.83
CA PRO A 298 -25.05 38.64 -48.01
C PRO A 298 -25.68 37.37 -47.43
N GLN A 299 -25.76 36.31 -48.24
CA GLN A 299 -26.16 34.99 -47.78
C GLN A 299 -25.04 34.45 -46.87
N ILE A 300 -25.14 34.71 -45.57
CA ILE A 300 -24.25 34.14 -44.57
C ILE A 300 -24.59 32.65 -44.49
N CYS A 301 -23.72 31.80 -45.03
CA CYS A 301 -23.92 30.36 -45.13
C CYS A 301 -24.25 29.73 -43.76
N ARG A 302 -25.44 29.12 -43.72
CA ARG A 302 -26.01 28.24 -42.69
C ARG A 302 -26.32 28.94 -41.35
N PRO A 303 -27.61 29.06 -40.97
CA PRO A 303 -27.93 29.40 -39.59
C PRO A 303 -27.29 28.36 -38.67
N PRO A 304 -26.81 28.75 -37.47
CA PRO A 304 -26.31 27.79 -36.50
C PRO A 304 -27.36 26.69 -36.32
N LEU A 305 -26.95 25.42 -36.44
CA LEU A 305 -27.84 24.28 -36.18
C LEU A 305 -28.59 24.56 -34.88
N SER A 306 -29.92 24.38 -34.90
CA SER A 306 -30.78 24.68 -33.75
C SER A 306 -30.18 24.06 -32.50
N ARG A 307 -29.58 24.90 -31.64
CA ARG A 307 -28.91 24.44 -30.42
C ARG A 307 -29.90 23.84 -29.44
N ASN A 308 -31.15 24.29 -29.51
CA ASN A 308 -32.25 23.84 -28.69
C ASN A 308 -33.30 23.20 -29.60
N ALA A 309 -33.04 21.95 -30.03
CA ALA A 309 -33.94 21.19 -30.89
C ALA A 309 -35.32 20.99 -30.24
N ASP A 310 -35.36 20.94 -28.91
CA ASP A 310 -36.57 20.67 -28.13
C ASP A 310 -37.37 21.95 -27.79
N HIS A 311 -36.93 23.11 -28.28
CA HIS A 311 -37.57 24.42 -28.05
C HIS A 311 -37.84 24.74 -26.56
N LEU A 312 -37.02 24.19 -25.65
CA LEU A 312 -37.14 24.42 -24.21
C LEU A 312 -36.96 25.91 -23.87
N PRO A 313 -37.58 26.41 -22.79
CA PRO A 313 -37.22 27.70 -22.24
C PRO A 313 -35.71 27.79 -22.00
N ILE A 314 -35.10 28.93 -22.34
CA ILE A 314 -33.63 29.08 -22.32
C ILE A 314 -33.02 28.70 -20.95
N GLY A 315 -33.73 28.95 -19.86
CA GLY A 315 -33.31 28.55 -18.50
C GLY A 315 -33.22 27.05 -18.31
N GLU A 316 -34.21 26.29 -18.78
CA GLU A 316 -34.23 24.82 -18.69
C GLU A 316 -33.20 24.19 -19.61
N TYR A 317 -33.06 24.70 -20.83
CA TYR A 317 -32.03 24.26 -21.78
C TYR A 317 -30.62 24.43 -21.19
N LEU A 318 -30.32 25.59 -20.58
CA LEU A 318 -29.03 25.84 -19.94
C LEU A 318 -28.81 24.97 -18.70
N TYR A 319 -29.88 24.67 -17.95
CA TYR A 319 -29.83 23.78 -16.80
C TYR A 319 -29.51 22.33 -17.23
N GLN A 320 -30.19 21.80 -18.25
CA GLN A 320 -29.88 20.48 -18.81
C GLN A 320 -28.47 20.41 -19.41
N MET A 321 -27.99 21.47 -20.06
CA MET A 321 -26.59 21.51 -20.53
C MET A 321 -25.57 21.45 -19.38
N ARG A 322 -25.93 21.96 -18.19
CA ARG A 322 -25.07 21.88 -17.00
C ARG A 322 -25.04 20.47 -16.44
N THR A 323 -26.19 19.82 -16.28
CA THR A 323 -26.27 18.46 -15.75
C THR A 323 -25.49 17.48 -16.62
N VAL A 324 -25.63 17.58 -17.95
CA VAL A 324 -24.86 16.72 -18.89
C VAL A 324 -23.35 16.88 -18.75
N LYS A 325 -22.86 18.09 -18.44
CA LYS A 325 -21.42 18.33 -18.19
C LYS A 325 -20.97 17.76 -16.84
N GLU A 326 -21.79 17.93 -15.80
CA GLU A 326 -21.51 17.39 -14.47
C GLU A 326 -21.54 15.86 -14.49
N ASP A 327 -22.52 15.24 -15.15
CA ASP A 327 -22.64 13.80 -15.32
C ASP A 327 -21.45 13.23 -16.11
N LYS A 328 -21.07 13.89 -17.21
CA LYS A 328 -19.88 13.50 -17.99
C LYS A 328 -18.61 13.60 -17.14
N PHE A 329 -18.47 14.65 -16.34
CA PHE A 329 -17.32 14.80 -15.45
C PHE A 329 -17.29 13.68 -14.40
N HIS A 330 -18.41 13.40 -13.74
CA HIS A 330 -18.54 12.31 -12.78
C HIS A 330 -18.21 10.95 -13.40
N PHE A 331 -18.70 10.68 -14.61
CA PHE A 331 -18.39 9.46 -15.34
C PHE A 331 -16.88 9.30 -15.60
N LEU A 332 -16.20 10.36 -16.06
CA LEU A 332 -14.75 10.32 -16.28
C LEU A 332 -13.95 10.13 -14.98
N VAL A 333 -14.36 10.78 -13.89
CA VAL A 333 -13.71 10.62 -12.57
C VAL A 333 -13.86 9.19 -12.06
N GLU A 334 -15.05 8.60 -12.22
CA GLU A 334 -15.32 7.23 -11.79
C GLU A 334 -14.56 6.20 -12.66
N GLN A 335 -14.45 6.46 -13.96
CA GLN A 335 -13.63 5.66 -14.86
C GLN A 335 -12.14 5.69 -14.46
N ASP A 336 -11.57 6.87 -14.20
CA ASP A 336 -10.18 7.01 -13.77
C ASP A 336 -9.95 6.35 -12.40
N ARG A 337 -10.93 6.44 -11.49
CA ARG A 337 -10.90 5.72 -10.21
C ARG A 337 -10.85 4.21 -10.39
N GLN A 338 -11.64 3.65 -11.30
CA GLN A 338 -11.62 2.23 -11.65
C GLN A 338 -10.30 1.82 -12.30
N GLU A 339 -9.77 2.63 -13.23
CA GLU A 339 -8.47 2.37 -13.86
C GLU A 339 -7.33 2.39 -12.84
N GLN A 340 -7.32 3.33 -11.90
CA GLN A 340 -6.34 3.38 -10.82
C GLN A 340 -6.46 2.19 -9.86
N GLN A 341 -7.68 1.73 -9.55
CA GLN A 341 -7.87 0.49 -8.78
C GLN A 341 -7.35 -0.73 -9.53
N ASN A 342 -7.62 -0.82 -10.83
CA ASN A 342 -7.13 -1.93 -11.68
C ASN A 342 -5.61 -1.89 -11.84
N GLN A 343 -5.00 -0.71 -11.95
CA GLN A 343 -3.54 -0.56 -11.99
C GLN A 343 -2.88 -0.94 -10.67
N ARG A 344 -3.51 -0.64 -9.52
CA ARG A 344 -3.04 -1.10 -8.20
C ARG A 344 -3.22 -2.61 -8.02
N ALA A 345 -4.22 -3.21 -8.66
CA ALA A 345 -4.46 -4.66 -8.64
C ALA A 345 -3.51 -5.45 -9.56
N ARG A 346 -2.91 -4.80 -10.57
CA ARG A 346 -1.82 -5.39 -11.36
C ARG A 346 -0.54 -5.37 -10.55
N SER A 347 -0.38 -6.36 -9.67
CA SER A 347 0.94 -6.75 -9.20
C SER A 347 1.84 -6.90 -10.43
N LEU A 348 2.93 -6.14 -10.48
CA LEU A 348 3.93 -6.22 -11.54
C LEU A 348 4.25 -7.70 -11.82
N ASP A 349 4.41 -8.13 -13.07
CA ASP A 349 4.69 -9.55 -13.38
C ASP A 349 5.85 -10.13 -12.57
N LYS A 350 6.81 -9.28 -12.22
CA LYS A 350 7.91 -9.60 -11.31
C LYS A 350 7.45 -10.02 -9.91
N SER A 351 6.46 -9.35 -9.33
CA SER A 351 5.88 -9.71 -8.04
C SER A 351 5.16 -11.06 -8.10
N ASN A 352 4.45 -11.35 -9.19
CA ASN A 352 3.84 -12.66 -9.42
C ASN A 352 4.90 -13.75 -9.56
N GLN A 353 5.98 -13.50 -10.31
CA GLN A 353 7.11 -14.43 -10.39
C GLN A 353 7.75 -14.69 -9.03
N ILE A 354 7.96 -13.65 -8.21
CA ILE A 354 8.50 -13.80 -6.85
C ILE A 354 7.55 -14.64 -5.99
N TYR A 355 6.25 -14.40 -6.08
CA TYR A 355 5.25 -15.19 -5.36
C TYR A 355 5.28 -16.66 -5.79
N GLU A 356 5.29 -16.94 -7.09
CA GLU A 356 5.36 -18.30 -7.64
C GLU A 356 6.65 -19.03 -7.25
N MET A 357 7.79 -18.33 -7.26
CA MET A 357 9.05 -18.89 -6.78
C MET A 357 9.00 -19.23 -5.29
N LYS A 358 8.44 -18.33 -4.46
CA LYS A 358 8.26 -18.60 -3.03
C LYS A 358 7.30 -19.76 -2.79
N LYS A 359 6.19 -19.82 -3.53
CA LYS A 359 5.20 -20.89 -3.47
C LYS A 359 5.83 -22.23 -3.83
N ARG A 360 6.60 -22.29 -4.92
CA ARG A 360 7.33 -23.48 -5.35
C ARG A 360 8.34 -23.94 -4.31
N LYS A 361 9.15 -23.02 -3.77
CA LYS A 361 10.12 -23.34 -2.72
C LYS A 361 9.44 -23.88 -1.46
N PHE A 362 8.35 -23.24 -1.04
CA PHE A 362 7.54 -23.65 0.09
C PHE A 362 6.98 -25.08 -0.10
N LEU A 363 6.35 -25.34 -1.25
CA LEU A 363 5.76 -26.65 -1.52
C LEU A 363 6.82 -27.75 -1.64
N TYR A 364 8.01 -27.42 -2.14
CA TYR A 364 9.14 -28.33 -2.14
C TYR A 364 9.62 -28.69 -0.73
N GLU A 365 9.73 -27.70 0.16
CA GLU A 365 10.09 -27.94 1.56
C GLU A 365 9.05 -28.82 2.26
N ILE A 366 7.75 -28.59 2.03
CA ILE A 366 6.69 -29.47 2.54
C ILE A 366 6.79 -30.87 1.97
N PHE A 367 7.02 -31.01 0.67
CA PHE A 367 7.17 -32.32 0.02
C PHE A 367 8.28 -33.14 0.69
N ASN A 368 9.45 -32.54 0.90
CA ASN A 368 10.58 -33.20 1.55
C ASN A 368 10.34 -33.53 3.03
N LEU A 369 9.45 -32.79 3.71
CA LEU A 369 9.03 -33.13 5.08
C LEU A 369 8.03 -34.28 5.12
N LEU A 370 7.22 -34.44 4.06
CA LEU A 370 6.27 -35.54 3.93
C LEU A 370 6.94 -36.84 3.46
N ASP A 371 7.98 -36.74 2.61
CA ASP A 371 8.77 -37.83 2.03
C ASP A 371 9.86 -38.30 3.02
N SER A 372 9.45 -39.10 4.00
CA SER A 372 10.35 -39.58 5.07
C SER A 372 11.38 -40.60 4.60
N ASP A 373 11.07 -41.39 3.56
CA ASP A 373 11.96 -42.37 2.94
C ASP A 373 12.86 -41.78 1.85
N GLY A 374 12.54 -40.58 1.34
CA GLY A 374 13.37 -39.85 0.37
C GLY A 374 13.39 -40.52 -1.00
N ASP A 375 12.34 -41.26 -1.34
CA ASP A 375 12.22 -41.96 -2.63
C ASP A 375 11.68 -41.05 -3.74
N GLY A 376 11.31 -39.81 -3.39
CA GLY A 376 10.75 -38.81 -4.30
C GLY A 376 9.26 -39.00 -4.56
N VAL A 377 8.58 -39.85 -3.80
CA VAL A 377 7.18 -40.21 -3.97
C VAL A 377 6.44 -40.28 -2.63
N ILE A 378 5.51 -39.36 -2.39
CA ILE A 378 4.69 -39.40 -1.18
C ILE A 378 3.54 -40.41 -1.36
N SER A 379 3.39 -41.29 -0.36
CA SER A 379 2.31 -42.27 -0.27
C SER A 379 1.54 -42.11 1.03
N ALA A 380 0.22 -42.19 0.99
CA ALA A 380 -0.69 -42.10 2.13
C ALA A 380 -0.23 -42.87 3.39
N GLN A 381 0.37 -44.04 3.20
CA GLN A 381 0.77 -44.94 4.27
C GLN A 381 2.11 -44.56 4.93
N ARG A 382 2.97 -43.82 4.23
CA ARG A 382 4.36 -43.52 4.62
C ARG A 382 4.63 -42.05 4.97
N ILE A 383 3.59 -41.23 4.99
CA ILE A 383 3.73 -39.79 5.23
C ILE A 383 4.15 -39.53 6.68
N GLU A 384 5.20 -38.72 6.85
CA GLU A 384 5.54 -38.15 8.15
C GLU A 384 4.81 -36.81 8.38
N ILE A 385 3.83 -36.82 9.28
CA ILE A 385 2.97 -35.66 9.56
C ILE A 385 3.50 -34.83 10.74
N SER A 386 4.29 -35.47 11.61
CA SER A 386 4.79 -34.95 12.89
C SER A 386 5.49 -33.58 12.76
N ALA A 387 6.34 -33.45 11.73
CA ALA A 387 7.21 -32.32 11.49
C ALA A 387 6.48 -31.06 10.97
N ILE A 388 5.26 -31.21 10.46
CA ILE A 388 4.55 -30.12 9.78
C ILE A 388 3.72 -29.31 10.77
N ASN A 389 3.70 -27.99 10.59
CA ASN A 389 2.86 -27.09 11.38
C ASN A 389 1.38 -27.45 11.19
N ALA A 390 0.63 -27.57 12.29
CA ALA A 390 -0.80 -27.91 12.28
C ALA A 390 -1.64 -27.00 11.36
N GLU A 391 -1.30 -25.71 11.24
CA GLU A 391 -2.03 -24.78 10.37
C GLU A 391 -1.84 -25.12 8.88
N ILE A 392 -0.61 -25.49 8.50
CA ILE A 392 -0.30 -25.92 7.12
C ILE A 392 -0.98 -27.26 6.85
N LEU A 393 -0.96 -28.15 7.83
CA LEU A 393 -1.56 -29.47 7.73
C LEU A 393 -3.08 -29.39 7.55
N GLN A 394 -3.75 -28.50 8.27
CA GLN A 394 -5.19 -28.23 8.12
C GLN A 394 -5.53 -27.77 6.70
N ILE A 395 -4.67 -26.93 6.11
CA ILE A 395 -4.84 -26.45 4.74
C ILE A 395 -4.65 -27.59 3.73
N LEU A 396 -3.65 -28.47 3.94
CA LEU A 396 -3.34 -29.59 3.04
C LEU A 396 -4.23 -30.82 3.24
N THR A 397 -5.05 -30.86 4.29
CA THR A 397 -5.91 -31.99 4.65
C THR A 397 -6.75 -32.50 3.47
N PRO A 398 -7.44 -31.64 2.69
CA PRO A 398 -8.29 -32.12 1.60
C PRO A 398 -7.51 -32.92 0.55
N LEU A 399 -6.30 -32.47 0.21
CA LEU A 399 -5.42 -33.14 -0.75
C LEU A 399 -4.93 -34.49 -0.21
N LEU A 400 -4.53 -34.55 1.07
CA LEU A 400 -4.03 -35.77 1.69
C LEU A 400 -5.13 -36.84 1.82
N CYS A 401 -6.36 -36.42 2.17
CA CYS A 401 -7.52 -37.30 2.23
C CYS A 401 -7.89 -37.86 0.85
N GLU A 402 -7.88 -37.01 -0.20
CA GLU A 402 -8.16 -37.46 -1.57
C GLU A 402 -7.11 -38.47 -2.05
N MET A 403 -5.83 -38.22 -1.73
CA MET A 403 -4.73 -39.13 -2.06
C MET A 403 -4.88 -40.48 -1.35
N GLU A 404 -5.32 -40.49 -0.08
CA GLU A 404 -5.61 -41.72 0.68
C GLU A 404 -6.78 -42.50 0.10
N GLN A 405 -7.89 -41.83 -0.22
CA GLN A 405 -9.08 -42.46 -0.77
C GLN A 405 -8.80 -43.19 -2.08
N ILE A 406 -7.94 -42.60 -2.93
CA ILE A 406 -7.58 -43.17 -4.24
C ILE A 406 -6.37 -44.12 -4.12
N ASN A 407 -5.72 -44.18 -2.95
CA ASN A 407 -4.41 -44.84 -2.77
C ASN A 407 -3.38 -44.41 -3.83
N ALA A 408 -3.43 -43.14 -4.22
CA ALA A 408 -2.52 -42.59 -5.21
C ALA A 408 -1.16 -42.27 -4.56
N GLN A 409 -0.10 -42.44 -5.35
CA GLN A 409 1.23 -41.97 -5.01
C GLN A 409 1.53 -40.72 -5.82
N LEU A 410 2.04 -39.67 -5.17
CA LEU A 410 2.34 -38.41 -5.84
C LEU A 410 3.84 -38.17 -5.87
N ASN A 411 4.40 -38.03 -7.07
CA ASN A 411 5.74 -37.48 -7.20
C ASN A 411 5.76 -35.97 -6.90
N GLN A 412 6.95 -35.40 -6.75
CA GLN A 412 7.13 -33.98 -6.43
C GLN A 412 6.35 -33.02 -7.37
N HIS A 413 6.34 -33.31 -8.68
CA HIS A 413 5.66 -32.45 -9.65
C HIS A 413 4.14 -32.54 -9.51
N GLN A 414 3.60 -33.75 -9.40
CA GLN A 414 2.18 -34.00 -9.21
C GLN A 414 1.68 -33.39 -7.90
N PHE A 415 2.44 -33.52 -6.82
CA PHE A 415 2.15 -32.86 -5.55
C PHE A 415 2.12 -31.33 -5.70
N TYR A 416 3.12 -30.74 -6.36
CA TYR A 416 3.15 -29.29 -6.58
C TYR A 416 1.93 -28.80 -7.37
N GLU A 417 1.53 -29.54 -8.41
CA GLU A 417 0.38 -29.18 -9.25
C GLU A 417 -0.94 -29.28 -8.45
N ALA A 418 -1.15 -30.40 -7.76
CA ALA A 418 -2.34 -30.62 -6.95
C ALA A 418 -2.44 -29.62 -5.78
N ALA A 419 -1.34 -29.39 -5.06
CA ALA A 419 -1.28 -28.39 -3.99
C ALA A 419 -1.45 -26.96 -4.53
N SER A 420 -0.93 -26.65 -5.72
CA SER A 420 -1.14 -25.32 -6.35
C SER A 420 -2.60 -25.07 -6.69
N ARG A 421 -3.32 -26.09 -7.20
CA ARG A 421 -4.77 -25.99 -7.45
C ARG A 421 -5.54 -25.78 -6.15
N LEU A 422 -5.20 -26.52 -5.10
CA LEU A 422 -5.78 -26.32 -3.77
C LEU A 422 -5.57 -24.88 -3.29
N ILE A 423 -4.33 -24.37 -3.34
CA ILE A 423 -3.99 -23.00 -2.90
C ILE A 423 -4.78 -21.92 -3.65
N GLN A 424 -5.06 -22.12 -4.94
CA GLN A 424 -5.85 -21.17 -5.73
C GLN A 424 -7.30 -21.07 -5.24
N THR A 425 -7.87 -22.17 -4.75
CA THR A 425 -9.25 -22.20 -4.20
C THR A 425 -9.36 -21.63 -2.80
N LEU A 426 -8.26 -21.57 -2.04
CA LEU A 426 -8.27 -21.11 -0.65
C LEU A 426 -8.61 -19.61 -0.53
N PRO A 427 -9.22 -19.18 0.58
CA PRO A 427 -9.37 -17.77 0.90
C PRO A 427 -8.00 -17.10 1.13
N ILE A 428 -7.92 -15.79 0.90
CA ILE A 428 -6.68 -15.00 0.98
C ILE A 428 -5.98 -15.18 2.34
N VAL A 429 -6.75 -15.24 3.42
CA VAL A 429 -6.24 -15.38 4.79
C VAL A 429 -5.42 -16.66 4.96
N ASP A 430 -5.88 -17.79 4.40
CA ASP A 430 -5.20 -19.08 4.55
C ASP A 430 -4.01 -19.21 3.60
N ARG A 431 -4.09 -18.60 2.40
CA ARG A 431 -2.91 -18.44 1.53
C ARG A 431 -1.81 -17.66 2.23
N ASP A 432 -2.17 -16.61 2.96
CA ASP A 432 -1.21 -15.78 3.70
C ASP A 432 -0.55 -16.54 4.86
N LYS A 433 -1.32 -17.36 5.59
CA LYS A 433 -0.79 -18.25 6.64
C LYS A 433 0.17 -19.26 6.05
N LEU A 434 -0.20 -19.89 4.93
CA LEU A 434 0.63 -20.84 4.22
C LEU A 434 1.99 -20.22 3.87
N MET A 435 1.98 -19.05 3.22
CA MET A 435 3.21 -18.38 2.79
C MET A 435 4.10 -17.86 3.94
N LYS A 436 3.54 -17.66 5.14
CA LYS A 436 4.26 -17.22 6.34
C LYS A 436 4.72 -18.39 7.23
N GLY A 437 4.14 -19.58 7.08
CA GLY A 437 4.29 -20.70 8.01
C GLY A 437 5.67 -21.37 8.03
N LEU A 438 6.40 -21.37 6.91
CA LEU A 438 7.75 -21.98 6.81
C LEU A 438 8.90 -20.98 6.89
N SER A 439 8.62 -19.67 6.89
CA SER A 439 9.62 -18.78 7.47
C SER A 439 9.67 -19.15 8.94
N ASN A 440 10.52 -20.13 9.28
CA ASN A 440 11.09 -20.26 10.60
C ASN A 440 11.32 -18.83 11.00
N LYS A 441 10.54 -18.35 11.98
CA LYS A 441 10.96 -17.20 12.73
C LYS A 441 12.32 -17.66 13.20
N LYS A 442 13.38 -17.31 12.45
CA LYS A 442 14.69 -17.21 13.02
C LYS A 442 14.33 -16.49 14.30
N LYS A 443 14.53 -17.14 15.44
CA LYS A 443 14.91 -16.40 16.61
C LYS A 443 16.18 -15.70 16.13
N THR A 444 16.01 -14.64 15.35
CA THR A 444 16.81 -13.46 15.49
C THR A 444 16.72 -13.28 16.98
N ASN A 445 17.78 -13.72 17.67
CA ASN A 445 18.26 -12.99 18.81
C ASN A 445 17.90 -11.55 18.49
N GLN A 446 16.98 -11.01 19.27
CA GLN A 446 16.71 -9.59 19.22
C GLN A 446 18.00 -8.93 19.66
N GLU A 447 19.03 -8.94 18.81
CA GLU A 447 19.87 -7.79 18.62
C GLU A 447 18.85 -6.72 18.30
N GLU A 448 18.50 -5.95 19.31
CA GLU A 448 17.72 -4.74 19.18
C GLU A 448 18.45 -3.89 18.15
N TYR A 449 18.11 -4.06 16.88
CA TYR A 449 18.44 -3.11 15.86
C TYR A 449 17.69 -1.84 16.24
N SER A 450 18.34 -1.01 17.05
CA SER A 450 17.96 0.36 17.35
C SER A 450 18.18 1.18 16.08
N PHE A 451 17.43 0.85 15.04
CA PHE A 451 17.28 1.74 13.90
C PHE A 451 16.48 2.94 14.39
N GLN A 452 17.20 3.91 14.97
CA GLN A 452 16.73 5.26 15.10
C GLN A 452 16.95 5.90 13.73
N PRO A 453 15.90 6.13 12.92
CA PRO A 453 16.08 6.86 11.67
C PRO A 453 16.64 8.25 12.00
N GLN A 454 17.92 8.46 11.75
CA GLN A 454 18.51 9.79 11.83
C GLN A 454 18.02 10.59 10.62
N LEU A 455 17.12 11.53 10.86
CA LEU A 455 16.68 12.49 9.85
C LEU A 455 17.90 13.26 9.36
N ASN A 456 18.13 13.27 8.04
CA ASN A 456 19.18 14.11 7.47
C ASN A 456 18.90 15.58 7.78
N GLN A 457 19.93 16.42 7.77
CA GLN A 457 19.81 17.85 8.13
C GLN A 457 18.75 18.59 7.29
N ASN A 458 18.53 18.18 6.04
CA ASN A 458 17.49 18.74 5.19
C ASN A 458 16.07 18.36 5.66
N SER A 459 15.87 17.13 6.12
CA SER A 459 14.59 16.66 6.65
C SER A 459 14.27 17.34 7.99
N MET A 460 15.29 17.55 8.83
CA MET A 460 15.18 18.36 10.05
C MET A 460 14.77 19.81 9.72
N ARG A 461 15.33 20.42 8.67
CA ARG A 461 14.93 21.76 8.20
C ARG A 461 13.49 21.81 7.68
N ILE A 462 13.02 20.77 7.00
CA ILE A 462 11.62 20.69 6.50
C ILE A 462 10.63 20.55 7.67
N VAL A 463 10.98 19.76 8.69
CA VAL A 463 10.15 19.59 9.89
C VAL A 463 10.08 20.89 10.70
N SER A 464 11.19 21.59 10.89
CA SER A 464 11.19 22.88 11.61
C SER A 464 10.47 23.99 10.85
N THR A 465 10.54 24.03 9.52
CA THR A 465 9.73 24.97 8.72
C THR A 465 8.23 24.66 8.76
N ARG A 466 7.84 23.37 8.88
CA ARG A 466 6.42 23.00 9.05
C ARG A 466 5.86 23.34 10.43
N GLN A 467 6.65 23.24 11.51
CA GLN A 467 6.19 23.58 12.86
C GLN A 467 5.77 25.06 13.00
N ASN A 468 6.40 25.96 12.23
CA ASN A 468 6.02 27.37 12.19
C ASN A 468 4.66 27.64 11.52
N HIS A 469 4.22 26.79 10.59
CA HIS A 469 2.87 26.92 9.99
C HIS A 469 1.76 26.38 10.91
N SER A 470 2.04 25.35 11.72
CA SER A 470 1.06 24.86 12.71
C SER A 470 0.79 25.85 13.85
N ALA A 471 1.77 26.67 14.24
CA ALA A 471 1.58 27.72 15.25
C ALA A 471 0.63 28.83 14.77
N SER A 472 0.59 29.11 13.46
CA SER A 472 -0.36 30.06 12.85
C SER A 472 -1.80 29.53 12.89
N ASN A 473 -1.99 28.25 12.58
CA ASN A 473 -3.31 27.61 12.63
C ASN A 473 -3.87 27.52 14.05
N HIS A 474 -3.01 27.34 15.07
CA HIS A 474 -3.47 27.30 16.45
C HIS A 474 -3.92 28.67 16.94
N LYS A 475 -3.24 29.77 16.53
CA LYS A 475 -3.70 31.14 16.81
C LYS A 475 -5.05 31.45 16.15
N HIS A 476 -5.27 31.02 14.90
CA HIS A 476 -6.56 31.19 14.23
C HIS A 476 -7.69 30.38 14.87
N GLN A 477 -7.42 29.16 15.36
CA GLN A 477 -8.42 28.39 16.09
C GLN A 477 -8.79 28.99 17.44
N VAL A 478 -7.82 29.58 18.16
CA VAL A 478 -8.09 30.29 19.42
C VAL A 478 -8.91 31.55 19.15
N GLN A 479 -8.54 32.36 18.15
CA GLN A 479 -9.33 33.54 17.74
C GLN A 479 -10.76 33.17 17.33
N GLN A 480 -10.96 32.13 16.52
CA GLN A 480 -12.32 31.70 16.15
C GLN A 480 -13.16 31.24 17.34
N LYS A 481 -12.53 30.62 18.35
CA LYS A 481 -13.23 30.23 19.58
C LYS A 481 -13.62 31.43 20.42
N ASP A 482 -12.75 32.42 20.52
CA ASP A 482 -13.03 33.66 21.25
C ASP A 482 -14.13 34.48 20.53
N GLU A 483 -14.07 34.58 19.20
CA GLU A 483 -15.10 35.21 18.36
C GLU A 483 -16.47 34.49 18.47
N MET A 484 -16.48 33.15 18.52
CA MET A 484 -17.72 32.39 18.75
C MET A 484 -18.26 32.55 20.18
N ALA A 485 -17.39 32.73 21.17
CA ALA A 485 -17.80 32.97 22.56
C ALA A 485 -18.42 34.36 22.76
N GLU A 486 -17.96 35.35 21.99
CA GLU A 486 -18.55 36.70 21.95
C GLU A 486 -19.81 36.80 21.06
N CYS A 487 -20.14 35.74 20.31
CA CYS A 487 -21.32 35.73 19.47
C CYS A 487 -22.61 35.69 20.31
N THR A 488 -23.21 36.87 20.51
CA THR A 488 -24.49 37.05 21.22
C THR A 488 -25.72 36.63 20.40
N PHE A 489 -25.52 36.17 19.16
CA PHE A 489 -26.58 35.67 18.30
C PHE A 489 -27.07 34.31 18.80
N LYS A 490 -28.15 34.33 19.58
CA LYS A 490 -28.91 33.14 19.97
C LYS A 490 -30.07 32.97 18.99
N PRO A 491 -29.91 32.19 17.89
CA PRO A 491 -31.03 31.94 17.01
C PRO A 491 -32.12 31.25 17.83
N LYS A 492 -33.32 31.85 17.83
CA LYS A 492 -34.51 31.19 18.39
C LYS A 492 -34.82 30.00 17.48
N LEU A 493 -34.24 28.85 17.81
CA LEU A 493 -34.58 27.59 17.15
C LEU A 493 -36.05 27.32 17.51
N TYR A 494 -36.91 27.36 16.50
CA TYR A 494 -38.30 26.93 16.63
C TYR A 494 -38.29 25.51 17.20
N THR A 495 -38.91 25.34 18.36
CA THR A 495 -39.19 24.02 18.93
C THR A 495 -40.04 23.26 17.92
N PRO A 496 -39.57 22.11 17.40
CA PRO A 496 -40.38 21.32 16.48
C PRO A 496 -41.65 20.91 17.22
N LEU A 497 -42.80 21.33 16.66
CA LEU A 497 -44.11 20.88 17.11
C LEU A 497 -44.11 19.35 17.13
N LYS A 498 -44.36 18.77 18.31
CA LYS A 498 -44.53 17.32 18.48
C LYS A 498 -45.85 16.91 17.83
N ILE A 499 -45.82 16.72 16.52
CA ILE A 499 -46.97 16.24 15.72
C ILE A 499 -47.49 14.88 16.24
N TYR A 500 -46.67 14.12 16.97
CA TYR A 500 -47.05 12.83 17.54
C TYR A 500 -48.07 12.90 18.70
N GLU A 501 -48.29 14.05 19.35
CA GLU A 501 -49.34 14.17 20.39
C GLU A 501 -50.73 14.43 19.79
N PHE A 502 -50.83 14.84 18.52
CA PHE A 502 -52.12 15.13 17.87
C PHE A 502 -52.74 13.90 17.18
N MET A 503 -51.97 12.84 16.96
CA MET A 503 -52.42 11.65 16.22
C MET A 503 -52.90 10.48 17.10
N LEU A 504 -52.84 10.60 18.42
CA LEU A 504 -53.21 9.52 19.35
C LEU A 504 -54.53 9.76 20.11
N ASN A 505 -55.26 10.84 19.82
CA ASN A 505 -56.57 11.13 20.41
C ASN A 505 -57.63 11.42 19.33
N GLN A 506 -57.81 10.51 18.37
CA GLN A 506 -59.04 10.40 17.59
C GLN A 506 -59.54 8.96 17.57
#